data_AF-A0A350XZQ1-F1
#
_entry.id   AF-A0A350XZQ1-F1
#
_cell.length_a   1.000
_cell.length_b   1.000
_cell.length_c   1.000
_cell.angle_alpha   90.00
_cell.angle_beta   90.00
_cell.angle_gamma   90.00
#
_symmetry.space_group_name_H-M   'P 1'
#
loop_
_entity.id
_entity.type
_entity.pdbx_description
1 polymer ?
#
loop_
_entity_poly.entity_id
_entity_poly.type
_entity_poly.pdbx_seq_one_letter_code
_entity_poly.pdbx_strand_id
1 'polypeptide(L)' 'DWYWIDFDTCIDCGICLQVCPVQGAIVPEERPDLQKTPQ' A
#
# COMPACT_ATOMS: atom_id res chain seq x y z
N ASP A 1 9.62 -0.65 -12.24
CA ASP A 1 8.52 0.23 -11.81
C ASP A 1 8.16 -0.06 -10.36
N TRP A 2 7.77 0.95 -9.60
CA TRP A 2 7.30 0.82 -8.21
C TRP A 2 5.88 1.39 -8.11
N TYR A 3 5.08 0.83 -7.21
CA TYR A 3 3.72 1.27 -6.93
C TYR A 3 3.62 1.69 -5.47
N TRP A 4 2.69 2.60 -5.19
CA TRP A 4 2.36 3.06 -3.84
C TRP A 4 0.84 3.08 -3.69
N ILE A 5 0.34 3.16 -2.46
CA ILE A 5 -1.10 3.26 -2.19
C ILE A 5 -1.41 4.74 -1.98
N ASP A 6 -2.26 5.30 -2.83
CA ASP A 6 -2.84 6.62 -2.61
C ASP A 6 -3.89 6.55 -1.49
N PHE A 7 -3.59 7.15 -0.34
CA PHE A 7 -4.45 7.11 0.83
C PHE A 7 -5.70 7.99 0.70
N ASP A 8 -5.68 9.03 -0.14
CA ASP A 8 -6.88 9.85 -0.38
C ASP A 8 -7.95 9.06 -1.16
N THR A 9 -7.53 8.08 -1.96
CA THR A 9 -8.40 7.23 -2.77
C THR A 9 -8.69 5.87 -2.10
N CYS A 10 -7.85 5.43 -1.17
CA CYS A 10 -8.00 4.14 -0.49
C CYS A 10 -9.30 4.08 0.32
N ILE A 11 -9.99 2.93 0.28
CA ILE A 11 -11.23 2.68 1.02
C ILE A 11 -11.10 1.51 2.01
N ASP A 12 -9.86 1.09 2.29
CA ASP A 12 -9.53 0.01 3.22
C ASP A 12 -10.20 -1.34 2.92
N CYS A 13 -10.39 -1.66 1.63
CA CYS A 13 -11.02 -2.92 1.23
C CYS A 13 -10.14 -4.17 1.44
N GLY A 14 -8.83 -3.98 1.68
CA GLY A 14 -7.89 -5.06 1.98
C GLY A 14 -7.51 -5.98 0.82
N ILE A 15 -8.04 -5.77 -0.40
CA ILE A 15 -7.77 -6.67 -1.54
C ILE A 15 -6.29 -6.68 -1.92
N CYS A 16 -5.62 -5.53 -1.84
CA CYS A 16 -4.19 -5.40 -2.15
C CYS A 16 -3.34 -6.28 -1.22
N LEU A 17 -3.66 -6.33 0.08
CA LEU A 17 -3.00 -7.17 1.07
C LEU A 17 -3.17 -8.67 0.78
N GLN A 18 -4.33 -9.07 0.26
CA GLN A 18 -4.64 -10.48 -0.05
C GLN A 18 -3.94 -10.98 -1.31
N VAL A 19 -3.85 -10.14 -2.35
CA VAL A 19 -3.37 -10.55 -3.67
C VAL A 19 -1.89 -10.28 -3.90
N CYS A 20 -1.27 -9.41 -3.10
CA CYS A 20 0.14 -9.07 -3.29
C CYS A 20 1.02 -10.29 -2.98
N PRO A 21 1.81 -10.79 -3.94
CA PRO A 21 2.66 -11.97 -3.73
C PRO A 21 3.93 -11.64 -2.92
N VAL A 22 4.21 -10.35 -2.70
CA VAL A 22 5.41 -9.89 -1.99
C VAL A 22 5.12 -9.77 -0.51
N GLN A 23 5.68 -10.69 0.27
CA GLN A 23 5.52 -10.70 1.72
C GLN A 23 6.01 -9.38 2.34
N GLY A 24 5.15 -8.74 3.13
CA GLY A 24 5.48 -7.52 3.87
C GLY A 24 5.53 -6.25 3.02
N ALA A 25 5.18 -6.30 1.73
CA ALA A 25 5.08 -5.10 0.91
C ALA A 25 3.92 -4.18 1.32
N ILE A 26 2.86 -4.76 1.89
CA ILE A 26 1.65 -4.07 2.32
C ILE A 26 1.37 -4.44 3.78
N VAL A 27 1.00 -3.46 4.58
CA VAL A 27 0.60 -3.60 5.98
C VAL A 27 -0.84 -3.13 6.16
N PRO A 28 -1.58 -3.63 7.17
CA PRO A 28 -2.98 -3.27 7.38
C PRO A 28 -3.17 -1.85 7.92
N GLU A 29 -2.13 -1.24 8.50
CA GLU A 29 -2.17 0.15 8.97
C GLU A 29 -1.70 1.15 7.91
N GLU A 30 -2.32 2.34 7.88
CA GLU A 30 -1.81 3.46 7.08
C GLU A 30 -0.47 3.94 7.64
N ARG A 31 0.61 3.72 6.87
CA ARG A 31 2.00 4.05 7.24
C ARG A 31 2.67 4.88 6.13
N PRO A 32 2.39 6.19 6.04
CA PRO A 32 2.96 7.07 5.01
C PRO A 32 4.49 7.12 5.07
N ASP A 33 5.06 6.92 6.26
CA ASP A 33 6.50 6.88 6.51
C ASP A 33 7.23 5.73 5.80
N LEU A 34 6.51 4.67 5.40
CA LEU A 34 7.08 3.49 4.75
C LEU A 34 6.98 3.52 3.21
N GLN A 35 6.20 4.45 2.65
CA GLN A 35 5.97 4.50 1.21
C GLN A 35 7.06 5.29 0.48
N LYS A 36 7.45 4.79 -0.69
CA LYS A 36 8.23 5.55 -1.67
C LYS A 36 7.27 6.19 -2.68
N THR A 37 6.78 7.37 -2.36
CA THR A 37 5.94 8.15 -3.28
C THR A 37 6.83 8.94 -4.25
N PRO A 38 6.47 9.02 -5.54
CA PRO A 38 7.01 10.09 -6.37
C PRO A 38 6.55 11.43 -5.79
N GLN A 39 7.46 12.39 -5.72
CA GLN A 39 7.14 13.77 -5.33
C GLN A 39 6.08 14.37 -6.25
#